data_AF-K2NNB7-F1
#
_entry.id   AF-K2NNB7-F1
#
_cell.length_a   1.000
_cell.length_b   1.000
_cell.length_c   1.000
_cell.angle_alpha   90.00
_cell.angle_beta   90.00
_cell.angle_gamma   90.00
#
_symmetry.space_group_name_H-M   'P 1'
#
loop_
_entity.id
_entity.type
_entity.pdbx_description
1 polymer ?
#
loop_
_entity_poly.entity_id
_entity_poly.type
_entity_poly.pdbx_seq_one_letter_code
_entity_poly.pdbx_strand_id
1 'polypeptide(L)'
;MWRMEEEKVDAVRSRDEALERMAWMMTREEYEATVDALDAAKTTIEDLEAQLRYAQETNNQQLAEVDRWRQVSFDHERQREEDAAIVATQLAEKDRLIAQLVQHNQQIESRNSEQLASMRRMEANATEQREKIASQDEHAQALREQLRRAELALLEQQCTQDLLFAIFPGDRALEENRNLIQAMRAEKERLAETVASLQLDLEKVHRDLASAQLQIHAAEQARQEAELQLHEVSLIRANVVPAAMLSSPLTAEGMPTTTTTASAMGTVELELLQRTNASLLAEKRDWTEREALLREQLAALGRDPVSENARRYGLKATRSFEEQLAEMDERCLGLQTRVAEAEKLRDAVDQLTKDVESLTTQLDAARNALAMQQESNETLQEEMKTMAAAIQQREESHDAVKLTLAEKEELISSISGAISTLEKEVEKMDERLRASDEERMQLYQDNVKLIENVTALMEDVKKKEAERKAAQAALAQGLASASSSSYRWRGRSAGSGTPGPKSITGSLGKAPN
;
A
#
# COMPACT_ATOMS: atom_id res chain seq x y z
N MET A 1 90.91 124.69 23.18
CA MET A 1 90.13 125.29 22.07
C MET A 1 89.81 124.16 21.11
N TRP A 2 89.98 124.32 19.79
CA TRP A 2 89.39 123.46 18.74
C TRP A 2 89.09 121.99 19.09
N ARG A 3 90.05 121.16 19.51
CA ARG A 3 89.78 119.76 19.91
C ARG A 3 88.72 119.58 21.01
N MET A 4 88.69 120.47 22.01
CA MET A 4 87.65 120.48 23.06
C MET A 4 86.27 120.86 22.50
N GLU A 5 86.23 121.56 21.36
CA GLU A 5 85.01 121.97 20.68
C GLU A 5 84.52 120.84 19.75
N GLU A 6 85.44 120.10 19.12
CA GLU A 6 85.17 118.85 18.40
C GLU A 6 84.66 117.75 19.36
N GLU A 7 85.39 117.46 20.44
CA GLU A 7 84.98 116.52 21.49
C GLU A 7 83.61 116.87 22.10
N LYS A 8 83.30 118.16 22.26
CA LYS A 8 81.98 118.63 22.70
C LYS A 8 80.90 118.41 21.64
N VAL A 9 81.20 118.63 20.36
CA VAL A 9 80.25 118.37 19.27
C VAL A 9 79.98 116.87 19.12
N ASP A 10 80.98 116.01 19.27
CA ASP A 10 80.80 114.55 19.24
C ASP A 10 80.11 114.01 20.50
N ALA A 11 80.34 114.62 21.67
CA ALA A 11 79.54 114.36 22.86
C ALA A 11 78.06 114.77 22.68
N VAL A 12 77.80 115.88 22.00
CA VAL A 12 76.41 116.31 21.67
C VAL A 12 75.78 115.38 20.62
N ARG A 13 76.51 114.97 19.57
CA ARG A 13 76.04 113.96 18.60
C ARG A 13 75.69 112.65 19.27
N SER A 14 76.58 112.10 20.09
CA SER A 14 76.33 110.84 20.80
C SER A 14 75.18 110.94 21.81
N ARG A 15 74.97 112.10 22.45
CA ARG A 15 73.76 112.39 23.24
C ARG A 15 72.50 112.39 22.37
N ASP A 16 72.53 113.07 21.23
CA ASP A 16 71.34 113.25 20.40
C ASP A 16 70.95 111.95 19.69
N GLU A 17 71.93 111.17 19.21
CA GLU A 17 71.69 109.79 18.78
C GLU A 17 71.17 108.90 19.91
N ALA A 18 71.64 109.08 21.15
CA ALA A 18 71.12 108.32 22.29
C ALA A 18 69.68 108.72 22.65
N LEU A 19 69.32 110.00 22.53
CA LEU A 19 67.95 110.50 22.70
C LEU A 19 67.03 109.99 21.58
N GLU A 20 67.48 109.95 20.33
CA GLU A 20 66.74 109.34 19.22
C GLU A 20 66.53 107.84 19.45
N ARG A 21 67.56 107.11 19.89
CA ARG A 21 67.42 105.68 20.28
C ARG A 21 66.47 105.49 21.46
N MET A 22 66.49 106.37 22.47
CA MET A 22 65.55 106.34 23.59
C MET A 22 64.11 106.67 23.16
N ALA A 23 63.91 107.56 22.20
CA ALA A 23 62.59 107.88 21.65
C ALA A 23 61.95 106.73 20.83
N TRP A 24 62.75 105.73 20.44
CA TRP A 24 62.29 104.50 19.79
C TRP A 24 62.27 103.25 20.70
N MET A 25 62.72 103.37 21.95
CA MET A 25 62.50 102.31 22.95
C MET A 25 61.12 102.51 23.59
N MET A 26 60.36 101.42 23.72
CA MET A 26 59.10 101.45 24.47
C MET A 26 59.37 101.84 25.93
N THR A 27 58.38 102.47 26.57
CA THR A 27 58.43 102.73 28.01
C THR A 27 58.45 101.42 28.79
N ARG A 28 58.90 101.47 30.06
CA ARG A 28 58.91 100.28 30.92
C ARG A 28 57.51 99.67 31.07
N GLU A 29 56.48 100.51 31.18
CA GLU A 29 55.08 100.10 31.34
C GLU A 29 54.56 99.38 30.08
N GLU A 30 54.93 99.86 28.89
CA GLU A 30 54.64 99.17 27.62
C GLU A 30 55.40 97.84 27.51
N TYR A 31 56.68 97.79 27.92
CA TYR A 31 57.42 96.52 27.95
C TYR A 31 56.79 95.51 28.92
N GLU A 32 56.47 95.91 30.15
CA GLU A 32 55.81 95.03 31.13
C GLU A 32 54.44 94.56 30.63
N ALA A 33 53.64 95.44 30.02
CA ALA A 33 52.37 95.06 29.38
C ALA A 33 52.56 94.08 28.20
N THR A 34 53.64 94.20 27.40
CA THR A 34 53.93 93.20 26.35
C THR A 34 54.42 91.86 26.92
N VAL A 35 55.08 91.85 28.08
CA VAL A 35 55.47 90.60 28.76
C VAL A 35 54.24 89.92 29.35
N ASP A 36 53.37 90.65 30.05
CA ASP A 36 52.10 90.12 30.58
C ASP A 36 51.22 89.56 29.45
N ALA A 37 51.14 90.26 28.30
CA ALA A 37 50.42 89.78 27.12
C ALA A 37 51.07 88.54 26.49
N LEU A 38 52.40 88.43 26.49
CA LEU A 38 53.12 87.24 26.01
C LEU A 38 52.98 86.06 26.97
N ASP A 39 52.92 86.28 28.28
CA ASP A 39 52.71 85.23 29.28
C ASP A 39 51.26 84.73 29.29
N ALA A 40 50.28 85.62 29.12
CA ALA A 40 48.88 85.24 28.85
C ALA A 40 48.71 84.50 27.50
N ALA A 41 49.51 84.84 26.48
CA ALA A 41 49.56 84.09 25.24
C ALA A 41 50.17 82.69 25.43
N LYS A 42 51.19 82.53 26.29
CA LYS A 42 51.74 81.20 26.63
C LYS A 42 50.72 80.34 27.37
N THR A 43 50.07 80.85 28.42
CA THR A 43 49.08 80.04 29.17
C THR A 43 47.91 79.63 28.30
N THR A 44 47.42 80.50 27.41
CA THR A 44 46.36 80.13 26.45
C THR A 44 46.82 79.14 25.38
N ILE A 45 48.09 79.15 24.97
CA ILE A 45 48.68 78.09 24.13
C ILE A 45 48.78 76.76 24.90
N GLU A 46 49.24 76.78 26.16
CA GLU A 46 49.34 75.60 27.02
C GLU A 46 47.97 74.96 27.30
N ASP A 47 46.93 75.77 27.57
CA ASP A 47 45.54 75.34 27.71
C ASP A 47 44.99 74.73 26.41
N LEU A 48 45.30 75.32 25.24
CA LEU A 48 44.89 74.79 23.94
C LEU A 48 45.63 73.49 23.59
N GLU A 49 46.91 73.36 23.94
CA GLU A 49 47.65 72.10 23.82
C GLU A 49 47.07 71.01 24.73
N ALA A 50 46.70 71.33 25.97
CA ALA A 50 46.06 70.40 26.89
C ALA A 50 44.69 69.92 26.35
N GLN A 51 43.87 70.84 25.85
CA GLN A 51 42.59 70.52 25.18
C GLN A 51 42.79 69.67 23.93
N LEU A 52 43.80 69.97 23.11
CA LEU A 52 44.12 69.22 21.90
C LEU A 52 44.59 67.78 22.21
N ARG A 53 45.42 67.60 23.25
CA ARG A 53 45.85 66.28 23.72
C ARG A 53 44.65 65.47 24.25
N TYR A 54 43.78 66.08 25.06
CA TYR A 54 42.55 65.42 25.54
C TYR A 54 41.60 65.04 24.38
N ALA A 55 41.47 65.89 23.37
CA ALA A 55 40.70 65.60 22.16
C ALA A 55 41.32 64.45 21.33
N GLN A 56 42.65 64.35 21.27
CA GLN A 56 43.35 63.23 20.64
C GLN A 56 43.17 61.92 21.43
N GLU A 57 43.30 61.96 22.75
CA GLU A 57 43.12 60.78 23.61
C GLU A 57 41.69 60.23 23.54
N THR A 58 40.68 61.10 23.61
CA THR A 58 39.27 60.70 23.46
C THR A 58 38.94 60.20 22.05
N ASN A 59 39.51 60.81 21.00
CA ASN A 59 39.37 60.30 19.63
C ASN A 59 40.02 58.91 19.45
N ASN A 60 41.22 58.70 19.98
CA ASN A 60 41.91 57.41 19.97
C ASN A 60 41.14 56.32 20.74
N GLN A 61 40.50 56.68 21.85
CA GLN A 61 39.60 55.77 22.59
C GLN A 61 38.37 55.39 21.74
N GLN A 62 37.71 56.36 21.11
CA GLN A 62 36.56 56.11 20.23
C GLN A 62 36.94 55.25 19.01
N LEU A 63 38.12 55.48 18.40
CA LEU A 63 38.63 54.63 17.31
C LEU A 63 38.87 53.19 17.80
N ALA A 64 39.49 53.00 18.96
CA ALA A 64 39.70 51.68 19.54
C ALA A 64 38.38 50.96 19.91
N GLU A 65 37.34 51.70 20.32
CA GLU A 65 35.99 51.15 20.51
C GLU A 65 35.34 50.74 19.18
N VAL A 66 35.40 51.60 18.15
CA VAL A 66 34.89 51.29 16.80
C VAL A 66 35.58 50.06 16.21
N ASP A 67 36.90 49.92 16.38
CA ASP A 67 37.64 48.75 15.89
C ASP A 67 37.35 47.47 16.70
N ARG A 68 37.08 47.56 18.01
CA ARG A 68 36.52 46.43 18.78
C ARG A 68 35.15 46.04 18.26
N TRP A 69 34.24 46.98 18.02
CA TRP A 69 32.91 46.69 17.48
C TRP A 69 32.98 46.06 16.08
N ARG A 70 33.92 46.49 15.22
CA ARG A 70 34.20 45.88 13.91
C ARG A 70 34.68 44.44 14.02
N GLN A 71 35.60 44.16 14.95
CA GLN A 71 36.07 42.80 15.24
C GLN A 71 34.92 41.91 15.71
N VAL A 72 34.14 42.39 16.70
CA VAL A 72 32.97 41.68 17.21
C VAL A 72 31.93 41.42 16.11
N SER A 73 31.64 42.38 15.22
CA SER A 73 30.71 42.15 14.10
C SER A 73 31.23 41.10 13.11
N PHE A 74 32.53 41.12 12.80
CA PHE A 74 33.16 40.17 11.89
C PHE A 74 33.19 38.74 12.45
N ASP A 75 33.46 38.59 13.76
CA ASP A 75 33.40 37.28 14.41
C ASP A 75 31.95 36.75 14.48
N HIS A 76 30.95 37.61 14.69
CA HIS A 76 29.53 37.24 14.57
C HIS A 76 29.10 36.94 13.12
N GLU A 77 29.79 37.46 12.11
CA GLU A 77 29.56 37.10 10.69
C GLU A 77 30.15 35.73 10.40
N ARG A 78 31.40 35.47 10.77
CA ARG A 78 32.03 34.15 10.66
C ARG A 78 31.22 33.06 11.36
N GLN A 79 30.75 33.29 12.59
CA GLN A 79 29.92 32.32 13.31
C GLN A 79 28.63 31.98 12.54
N ARG A 80 27.97 32.98 11.94
CA ARG A 80 26.78 32.76 11.10
C ARG A 80 27.10 32.00 9.81
N GLU A 81 28.28 32.18 9.23
CA GLU A 81 28.74 31.41 8.06
C GLU A 81 29.05 29.95 8.44
N GLU A 82 29.69 29.72 9.59
CA GLU A 82 30.00 28.40 10.14
C GLU A 82 28.72 27.63 10.51
N ASP A 83 27.78 28.26 11.21
CA ASP A 83 26.46 27.69 11.53
C ASP A 83 25.67 27.37 10.25
N ALA A 84 25.65 28.29 9.27
CA ALA A 84 24.98 28.06 7.99
C ALA A 84 25.59 26.89 7.20
N ALA A 85 26.92 26.72 7.25
CA ALA A 85 27.59 25.58 6.63
C ALA A 85 27.22 24.25 7.33
N ILE A 86 27.13 24.23 8.66
CA ILE A 86 26.69 23.06 9.44
C ILE A 86 25.22 22.71 9.13
N VAL A 87 24.33 23.70 9.02
CA VAL A 87 22.93 23.47 8.62
C VAL A 87 22.85 22.95 7.18
N ALA A 88 23.67 23.47 6.26
CA ALA A 88 23.71 23.01 4.87
C ALA A 88 24.16 21.55 4.73
N THR A 89 25.17 21.10 5.49
CA THR A 89 25.57 19.67 5.46
C THR A 89 24.48 18.77 6.04
N GLN A 90 23.86 19.15 7.16
CA GLN A 90 22.74 18.39 7.75
C GLN A 90 21.52 18.30 6.81
N LEU A 91 21.25 19.33 6.01
CA LEU A 91 20.19 19.30 4.99
C LEU A 91 20.56 18.34 3.85
N ALA A 92 21.79 18.41 3.32
CA ALA A 92 22.25 17.48 2.29
C ALA A 92 22.25 16.00 2.75
N GLU A 93 22.54 15.73 4.02
CA GLU A 93 22.41 14.40 4.62
C GLU A 93 20.94 13.95 4.71
N LYS A 94 20.02 14.83 5.13
CA LYS A 94 18.58 14.55 5.17
C LYS A 94 18.02 14.28 3.77
N ASP A 95 18.36 15.10 2.78
CA ASP A 95 17.94 14.93 1.39
C ASP A 95 18.45 13.62 0.79
N ARG A 96 19.69 13.22 1.13
CA ARG A 96 20.25 11.91 0.75
C ARG A 96 19.48 10.75 1.37
N LEU A 97 19.12 10.83 2.66
CA LEU A 97 18.33 9.80 3.33
C LEU A 97 16.91 9.73 2.76
N ILE A 98 16.28 10.88 2.47
CA ILE A 98 14.97 10.95 1.80
C ILE A 98 15.03 10.30 0.42
N ALA A 99 16.06 10.60 -0.39
CA ALA A 99 16.25 9.98 -1.70
C ALA A 99 16.43 8.45 -1.62
N GLN A 100 17.15 7.95 -0.61
CA GLN A 100 17.30 6.51 -0.37
C GLN A 100 15.97 5.84 0.04
N LEU A 101 15.18 6.48 0.90
CA LEU A 101 13.86 5.98 1.30
C LEU A 101 12.86 6.00 0.13
N VAL A 102 12.86 7.04 -0.70
CA VAL A 102 12.05 7.11 -1.92
C VAL A 102 12.44 6.00 -2.91
N GLN A 103 13.74 5.77 -3.12
CA GLN A 103 14.22 4.69 -3.97
C GLN A 103 13.80 3.30 -3.44
N HIS A 104 13.86 3.09 -2.12
CA HIS A 104 13.44 1.84 -1.50
C HIS A 104 11.92 1.61 -1.63
N ASN A 105 11.11 2.65 -1.40
CA ASN A 105 9.66 2.57 -1.57
C ASN A 105 9.29 2.25 -3.03
N GLN A 106 9.95 2.86 -4.02
CA GLN A 106 9.74 2.54 -5.44
C GLN A 106 10.07 1.07 -5.77
N GLN A 107 11.08 0.47 -5.13
CA GLN A 107 11.40 -0.96 -5.28
C GLN A 107 10.36 -1.87 -4.63
N ILE A 108 9.73 -1.44 -3.54
CA ILE A 108 8.61 -2.16 -2.91
C ILE A 108 7.37 -2.06 -3.80
N GLU A 109 7.05 -0.87 -4.31
CA GLU A 109 5.93 -0.63 -5.22
C GLU A 109 6.06 -1.45 -6.51
N SER A 110 7.26 -1.51 -7.12
CA SER A 110 7.48 -2.31 -8.33
C SER A 110 7.27 -3.80 -8.05
N ARG A 111 7.88 -4.35 -6.98
CA ARG A 111 7.70 -5.75 -6.56
C ARG A 111 6.24 -6.09 -6.25
N ASN A 112 5.53 -5.21 -5.55
CA ASN A 112 4.11 -5.38 -5.27
C ASN A 112 3.27 -5.38 -6.57
N SER A 113 3.60 -4.52 -7.54
CA SER A 113 2.93 -4.49 -8.84
C SER A 113 3.17 -5.78 -9.66
N GLU A 114 4.39 -6.32 -9.62
CA GLU A 114 4.77 -7.59 -10.25
C GLU A 114 4.06 -8.79 -9.59
N GLN A 115 3.99 -8.82 -8.26
CA GLN A 115 3.25 -9.83 -7.50
C GLN A 115 1.74 -9.76 -7.78
N LEU A 116 1.13 -8.58 -7.80
CA LEU A 116 -0.27 -8.39 -8.17
C LEU A 116 -0.55 -8.83 -9.63
N ALA A 117 0.37 -8.55 -10.56
CA ALA A 117 0.26 -9.04 -11.93
C ALA A 117 0.42 -10.56 -12.03
N SER A 118 1.27 -11.16 -11.19
CA SER A 118 1.43 -12.62 -11.10
C SER A 118 0.19 -13.30 -10.53
N MET A 119 -0.36 -12.79 -9.42
CA MET A 119 -1.60 -13.30 -8.83
C MET A 119 -2.76 -13.24 -9.81
N ARG A 120 -2.97 -12.12 -10.52
CA ARG A 120 -4.02 -12.00 -11.55
C ARG A 120 -3.88 -13.01 -12.69
N ARG A 121 -2.66 -13.38 -13.08
CA ARG A 121 -2.42 -14.45 -14.07
C ARG A 121 -2.79 -15.83 -13.49
N MET A 122 -2.42 -16.10 -12.24
CA MET A 122 -2.79 -17.35 -11.56
C MET A 122 -4.30 -17.47 -11.34
N GLU A 123 -4.98 -16.36 -11.01
CA GLU A 123 -6.44 -16.28 -10.89
C GLU A 123 -7.12 -16.54 -12.24
N ALA A 124 -6.66 -15.89 -13.33
CA ALA A 124 -7.19 -16.09 -14.68
C ALA A 124 -6.99 -17.54 -15.17
N ASN A 125 -5.82 -18.12 -14.92
CA ASN A 125 -5.56 -19.53 -15.19
C ASN A 125 -6.48 -20.44 -14.36
N ALA A 126 -6.73 -20.11 -13.10
CA ALA A 126 -7.62 -20.89 -12.23
C ALA A 126 -9.10 -20.77 -12.65
N THR A 127 -9.57 -19.64 -13.17
CA THR A 127 -10.91 -19.53 -13.77
C THR A 127 -11.01 -20.32 -15.07
N GLU A 128 -10.01 -20.23 -15.95
CA GLU A 128 -9.99 -21.00 -17.21
C GLU A 128 -10.00 -22.52 -16.94
N GLN A 129 -9.29 -23.00 -15.92
CA GLN A 129 -9.33 -24.41 -15.53
C GLN A 129 -10.67 -24.81 -14.90
N ARG A 130 -11.34 -23.93 -14.15
CA ARG A 130 -12.70 -24.18 -13.63
C ARG A 130 -13.73 -24.25 -14.75
N GLU A 131 -13.64 -23.39 -15.76
CA GLU A 131 -14.51 -23.43 -16.95
C GLU A 131 -14.28 -24.68 -17.79
N LYS A 132 -13.02 -25.13 -17.93
CA LYS A 132 -12.67 -26.42 -18.54
C LYS A 132 -13.28 -27.61 -17.79
N ILE A 133 -13.16 -27.64 -16.46
CA ILE A 133 -13.77 -28.70 -15.64
C ILE A 133 -15.30 -28.66 -15.76
N ALA A 134 -15.94 -27.48 -15.67
CA ALA A 134 -17.39 -27.35 -15.80
C ALA A 134 -17.91 -27.87 -17.16
N SER A 135 -17.26 -27.50 -18.27
CA SER A 135 -17.64 -27.98 -19.61
C SER A 135 -17.37 -29.49 -19.80
N GLN A 136 -16.35 -30.05 -19.13
CA GLN A 136 -16.13 -31.50 -19.09
C GLN A 136 -17.20 -32.22 -18.26
N ASP A 137 -17.63 -31.66 -17.13
CA ASP A 137 -18.72 -32.21 -16.30
C ASP A 137 -20.08 -32.12 -17.00
N GLU A 138 -20.37 -31.03 -17.72
CA GLU A 138 -21.55 -30.91 -18.58
C GLU A 138 -21.54 -31.97 -19.69
N HIS A 139 -20.41 -32.17 -20.37
CA HIS A 139 -20.26 -33.21 -21.38
C HIS A 139 -20.42 -34.62 -20.79
N ALA A 140 -19.83 -34.88 -19.62
CA ALA A 140 -19.97 -36.16 -18.91
C ALA A 140 -21.42 -36.40 -18.43
N GLN A 141 -22.15 -35.35 -18.04
CA GLN A 141 -23.58 -35.43 -17.74
C GLN A 141 -24.40 -35.74 -19.01
N ALA A 142 -24.17 -35.05 -20.12
CA ALA A 142 -24.83 -35.31 -21.39
C ALA A 142 -24.60 -36.75 -21.90
N LEU A 143 -23.37 -37.27 -21.78
CA LEU A 143 -23.05 -38.66 -22.10
C LEU A 143 -23.76 -39.65 -21.15
N ARG A 144 -23.81 -39.37 -19.84
CA ARG A 144 -24.57 -40.19 -18.87
C ARG A 144 -26.07 -40.19 -19.17
N GLU A 145 -26.65 -39.08 -19.62
CA GLU A 145 -28.05 -39.05 -20.06
C GLU A 145 -28.27 -39.83 -21.36
N GLN A 146 -27.38 -39.70 -22.36
CA GLN A 146 -27.46 -40.47 -23.60
C GLN A 146 -27.37 -41.97 -23.32
N LEU A 147 -26.46 -42.37 -22.42
CA LEU A 147 -26.31 -43.76 -21.98
C LEU A 147 -27.57 -44.25 -21.26
N ARG A 148 -28.14 -43.49 -20.30
CA ARG A 148 -29.43 -43.82 -19.66
C ARG A 148 -30.59 -43.93 -20.66
N ARG A 149 -30.65 -43.03 -21.66
CA ARG A 149 -31.65 -43.10 -22.74
C ARG A 149 -31.48 -44.37 -23.57
N ALA A 150 -30.24 -44.79 -23.84
CA ALA A 150 -29.94 -46.04 -24.56
C ALA A 150 -30.23 -47.29 -23.70
N GLU A 151 -29.90 -47.29 -22.41
CA GLU A 151 -30.26 -48.37 -21.47
C GLU A 151 -31.77 -48.57 -21.39
N LEU A 152 -32.53 -47.47 -21.21
CA LEU A 152 -33.99 -47.52 -21.21
C LEU A 152 -34.55 -47.96 -22.56
N ALA A 153 -34.00 -47.48 -23.69
CA ALA A 153 -34.42 -47.91 -25.02
C ALA A 153 -34.10 -49.39 -25.31
N LEU A 154 -33.04 -49.94 -24.73
CA LEU A 154 -32.72 -51.37 -24.79
C LEU A 154 -33.65 -52.19 -23.90
N LEU A 155 -33.96 -51.73 -22.68
CA LEU A 155 -34.96 -52.37 -21.81
C LEU A 155 -36.38 -52.28 -22.38
N GLU A 156 -36.68 -51.25 -23.18
CA GLU A 156 -37.91 -51.11 -23.96
C GLU A 156 -38.01 -52.07 -25.16
N GLN A 157 -36.95 -52.80 -25.55
CA GLN A 157 -37.01 -53.78 -26.65
C GLN A 157 -37.64 -55.12 -26.22
N GLN A 158 -38.14 -55.89 -27.19
CA GLN A 158 -38.80 -57.16 -26.89
C GLN A 158 -37.78 -58.30 -26.64
N CYS A 159 -36.77 -58.41 -27.49
CA CYS A 159 -35.72 -59.43 -27.38
C CYS A 159 -34.93 -59.38 -26.06
N THR A 160 -34.71 -58.19 -25.50
CA THR A 160 -34.05 -58.00 -24.20
C THR A 160 -34.95 -58.43 -23.05
N GLN A 161 -36.25 -58.11 -23.08
CA GLN A 161 -37.24 -58.61 -22.12
C GLN A 161 -37.38 -60.15 -22.20
N ASP A 162 -37.43 -60.72 -23.40
CA ASP A 162 -37.44 -62.17 -23.59
C ASP A 162 -36.17 -62.85 -23.06
N LEU A 163 -34.99 -62.23 -23.26
CA LEU A 163 -33.72 -62.71 -22.72
C LEU A 163 -33.65 -62.62 -21.18
N LEU A 164 -34.08 -61.51 -20.58
CA LEU A 164 -34.11 -61.35 -19.12
C LEU A 164 -34.99 -62.41 -18.45
N PHE A 165 -36.11 -62.77 -19.08
CA PHE A 165 -37.02 -63.81 -18.59
C PHE A 165 -36.45 -65.22 -18.75
N ALA A 166 -35.67 -65.47 -19.80
CA ALA A 166 -34.95 -66.73 -19.98
C ALA A 166 -33.84 -66.91 -18.93
N ILE A 167 -33.24 -65.81 -18.45
CA ILE A 167 -32.20 -65.81 -17.40
C ILE A 167 -32.82 -65.87 -15.99
N PHE A 168 -33.94 -65.19 -15.75
CA PHE A 168 -34.62 -65.09 -14.45
C PHE A 168 -36.07 -65.60 -14.50
N PRO A 169 -36.30 -66.91 -14.73
CA PRO A 169 -37.64 -67.48 -14.81
C PRO A 169 -38.35 -67.46 -13.45
N GLY A 170 -39.57 -66.93 -13.41
CA GLY A 170 -40.41 -66.88 -12.22
C GLY A 170 -40.17 -65.69 -11.28
N ASP A 171 -39.37 -64.70 -11.68
CA ASP A 171 -39.34 -63.41 -10.98
C ASP A 171 -40.59 -62.59 -11.31
N ARG A 172 -41.49 -62.52 -10.32
CA ARG A 172 -42.74 -61.76 -10.39
C ARG A 172 -42.52 -60.26 -10.67
N ALA A 173 -41.43 -59.65 -10.21
CA ALA A 173 -41.16 -58.23 -10.43
C ALA A 173 -40.75 -57.94 -11.89
N LEU A 174 -40.12 -58.91 -12.55
CA LEU A 174 -39.91 -58.90 -13.99
C LEU A 174 -41.23 -59.14 -14.74
N GLU A 175 -42.03 -60.14 -14.35
CA GLU A 175 -43.37 -60.41 -14.93
C GLU A 175 -44.27 -59.17 -14.95
N GLU A 176 -44.38 -58.46 -13.81
CA GLU A 176 -45.17 -57.23 -13.71
C GLU A 176 -44.59 -56.08 -14.57
N ASN A 177 -43.25 -55.95 -14.66
CA ASN A 177 -42.60 -54.95 -15.53
C ASN A 177 -42.82 -55.24 -17.03
N ARG A 178 -42.67 -56.49 -17.47
CA ARG A 178 -42.87 -56.87 -18.88
C ARG A 178 -44.28 -56.58 -19.34
N ASN A 179 -45.28 -56.90 -18.52
CA ASN A 179 -46.68 -56.64 -18.82
C ASN A 179 -46.95 -55.13 -18.90
N LEU A 180 -46.35 -54.32 -18.01
CA LEU A 180 -46.42 -52.86 -18.06
C LEU A 180 -45.75 -52.29 -19.33
N ILE A 181 -44.56 -52.76 -19.69
CA ILE A 181 -43.83 -52.32 -20.90
C ILE A 181 -44.61 -52.71 -22.17
N GLN A 182 -45.20 -53.90 -22.23
CA GLN A 182 -46.07 -54.30 -23.34
C GLN A 182 -47.32 -53.42 -23.46
N ALA A 183 -47.96 -53.07 -22.34
CA ALA A 183 -49.08 -52.12 -22.33
C ALA A 183 -48.65 -50.73 -22.82
N MET A 184 -47.54 -50.20 -22.32
CA MET A 184 -47.01 -48.90 -22.75
C MET A 184 -46.60 -48.90 -24.23
N ARG A 185 -46.08 -50.00 -24.79
CA ARG A 185 -45.83 -50.12 -26.24
C ARG A 185 -47.14 -50.04 -27.03
N ALA A 186 -48.16 -50.80 -26.66
CA ALA A 186 -49.45 -50.80 -27.35
C ALA A 186 -50.18 -49.43 -27.27
N GLU A 187 -50.00 -48.69 -26.17
CA GLU A 187 -50.49 -47.31 -26.06
C GLU A 187 -49.65 -46.32 -26.88
N LYS A 188 -48.33 -46.46 -26.88
CA LYS A 188 -47.38 -45.66 -27.70
C LYS A 188 -47.63 -45.86 -29.20
N GLU A 189 -47.94 -47.08 -29.64
CA GLU A 189 -48.33 -47.41 -31.01
C GLU A 189 -49.67 -46.76 -31.38
N ARG A 190 -50.73 -46.91 -30.57
CA ARG A 190 -52.02 -46.22 -30.78
C ARG A 190 -51.91 -44.70 -30.78
N LEU A 191 -51.04 -44.14 -29.93
CA LEU A 191 -50.77 -42.70 -29.91
C LEU A 191 -49.98 -42.24 -31.14
N ALA A 192 -49.06 -43.06 -31.66
CA ALA A 192 -48.39 -42.78 -32.93
C ALA A 192 -49.37 -42.85 -34.13
N GLU A 193 -50.26 -43.86 -34.16
CA GLU A 193 -51.32 -43.99 -35.16
C GLU A 193 -52.28 -42.79 -35.15
N THR A 194 -52.73 -42.35 -33.97
CA THR A 194 -53.65 -41.21 -33.84
C THR A 194 -52.97 -39.87 -34.11
N VAL A 195 -51.68 -39.71 -33.78
CA VAL A 195 -50.91 -38.51 -34.19
C VAL A 195 -50.71 -38.50 -35.71
N ALA A 196 -50.43 -39.65 -36.33
CA ALA A 196 -50.28 -39.75 -37.78
C ALA A 196 -51.62 -39.49 -38.52
N SER A 197 -52.76 -39.98 -38.01
CA SER A 197 -54.07 -39.67 -38.59
C SER A 197 -54.42 -38.19 -38.44
N LEU A 198 -54.17 -37.59 -37.26
CA LEU A 198 -54.38 -36.15 -37.04
C LEU A 198 -53.44 -35.28 -37.90
N GLN A 199 -52.21 -35.72 -38.19
CA GLN A 199 -51.32 -35.05 -39.15
C GLN A 199 -51.87 -35.13 -40.57
N LEU A 200 -52.34 -36.30 -41.03
CA LEU A 200 -52.96 -36.47 -42.35
C LEU A 200 -54.26 -35.68 -42.50
N ASP A 201 -55.08 -35.59 -41.44
CA ASP A 201 -56.28 -34.76 -41.41
C ASP A 201 -55.95 -33.27 -41.39
N LEU A 202 -54.93 -32.84 -40.64
CA LEU A 202 -54.44 -31.46 -40.67
C LEU A 202 -53.91 -31.09 -42.06
N GLU A 203 -53.06 -31.91 -42.68
CA GLU A 203 -52.61 -31.68 -44.06
C GLU A 203 -53.78 -31.65 -45.05
N LYS A 204 -54.79 -32.51 -44.85
CA LYS A 204 -56.01 -32.49 -45.65
C LYS A 204 -56.76 -31.18 -45.48
N VAL A 205 -56.96 -30.69 -44.27
CA VAL A 205 -57.57 -29.38 -44.00
C VAL A 205 -56.76 -28.24 -44.62
N HIS A 206 -55.43 -28.31 -44.62
CA HIS A 206 -54.58 -27.33 -45.32
C HIS A 206 -54.73 -27.41 -46.85
N ARG A 207 -54.79 -28.62 -47.42
CA ARG A 207 -55.04 -28.85 -48.87
C ARG A 207 -56.44 -28.38 -49.28
N ASP A 208 -57.46 -28.69 -48.48
CA ASP A 208 -58.85 -28.30 -48.70
C ASP A 208 -58.98 -26.76 -48.58
N LEU A 209 -58.35 -26.13 -47.58
CA LEU A 209 -58.29 -24.67 -47.43
C LEU A 209 -57.57 -23.99 -48.60
N ALA A 210 -56.41 -24.51 -49.03
CA ALA A 210 -55.70 -23.98 -50.20
C ALA A 210 -56.54 -24.14 -51.48
N SER A 211 -57.28 -25.25 -51.62
CA SER A 211 -58.22 -25.45 -52.72
C SER A 211 -59.39 -24.47 -52.66
N ALA A 212 -59.90 -24.14 -51.47
CA ALA A 212 -60.96 -23.16 -51.27
C ALA A 212 -60.46 -21.73 -51.54
N GLN A 213 -59.23 -21.39 -51.16
CA GLN A 213 -58.58 -20.13 -51.52
C GLN A 213 -58.38 -20.02 -53.04
N LEU A 214 -57.93 -21.09 -53.71
CA LEU A 214 -57.84 -21.16 -55.16
C LEU A 214 -59.22 -21.09 -55.83
N GLN A 215 -60.27 -21.67 -55.25
CA GLN A 215 -61.65 -21.54 -55.75
C GLN A 215 -62.22 -20.14 -55.54
N ILE A 216 -61.91 -19.47 -54.43
CA ILE A 216 -62.27 -18.07 -54.18
C ILE A 216 -61.55 -17.17 -55.18
N HIS A 217 -60.23 -17.32 -55.34
CA HIS A 217 -59.49 -16.55 -56.34
C HIS A 217 -59.89 -16.88 -57.78
N ALA A 218 -60.24 -18.14 -58.09
CA ALA A 218 -60.80 -18.51 -59.40
C ALA A 218 -62.24 -18.00 -59.59
N ALA A 219 -63.01 -17.78 -58.52
CA ALA A 219 -64.33 -17.15 -58.57
C ALA A 219 -64.24 -15.62 -58.62
N GLU A 220 -63.23 -15.01 -57.99
CA GLU A 220 -62.88 -13.59 -58.12
C GLU A 220 -62.33 -13.30 -59.51
N GLN A 221 -61.44 -14.16 -60.03
CA GLN A 221 -60.99 -14.15 -61.42
C GLN A 221 -62.17 -14.41 -62.35
N ALA A 222 -63.02 -15.41 -62.15
CA ALA A 222 -64.22 -15.61 -62.98
C ALA A 222 -65.23 -14.45 -62.86
N ARG A 223 -65.24 -13.68 -61.77
CA ARG A 223 -66.05 -12.46 -61.64
C ARG A 223 -65.41 -11.27 -62.34
N GLN A 224 -64.10 -11.09 -62.21
CA GLN A 224 -63.31 -10.09 -62.95
C GLN A 224 -63.28 -10.41 -64.45
N GLU A 225 -63.26 -11.68 -64.83
CA GLU A 225 -63.43 -12.20 -66.18
C GLU A 225 -64.89 -12.12 -66.62
N ALA A 226 -65.90 -12.23 -65.76
CA ALA A 226 -67.29 -11.94 -66.14
C ALA A 226 -67.54 -10.43 -66.28
N GLU A 227 -66.86 -9.58 -65.52
CA GLU A 227 -66.81 -8.13 -65.70
C GLU A 227 -66.06 -7.81 -67.01
N LEU A 228 -64.87 -8.37 -67.20
CA LEU A 228 -64.08 -8.26 -68.42
C LEU A 228 -64.71 -8.97 -69.62
N GLN A 229 -65.63 -9.93 -69.47
CA GLN A 229 -66.44 -10.57 -70.53
C GLN A 229 -67.82 -9.93 -70.67
N LEU A 230 -68.27 -9.08 -69.77
CA LEU A 230 -69.26 -8.06 -70.12
C LEU A 230 -68.58 -7.00 -71.01
N HIS A 231 -67.29 -6.71 -70.77
CA HIS A 231 -66.46 -5.92 -71.69
C HIS A 231 -65.99 -6.70 -72.95
N GLU A 232 -65.76 -8.02 -72.88
CA GLU A 232 -65.21 -8.83 -73.98
C GLU A 232 -66.28 -9.63 -74.74
N VAL A 233 -67.49 -9.86 -74.23
CA VAL A 233 -68.62 -10.19 -75.13
C VAL A 233 -69.11 -8.92 -75.85
N SER A 234 -68.77 -7.72 -75.35
CA SER A 234 -68.97 -6.46 -76.09
C SER A 234 -67.81 -6.06 -77.03
N LEU A 235 -66.60 -6.60 -76.86
CA LEU A 235 -65.44 -6.39 -77.76
C LEU A 235 -65.09 -7.60 -78.64
N ILE A 236 -65.30 -8.82 -78.14
CA ILE A 236 -64.88 -10.13 -78.66
C ILE A 236 -66.11 -11.04 -78.77
N ARG A 237 -67.06 -10.57 -79.58
CA ARG A 237 -68.04 -11.40 -80.29
C ARG A 237 -67.34 -12.27 -81.35
N ALA A 238 -66.20 -12.89 -81.02
CA ALA A 238 -65.15 -13.30 -81.96
C ALA A 238 -64.21 -14.44 -81.46
N ASN A 239 -64.58 -15.70 -81.76
CA ASN A 239 -63.71 -16.88 -81.98
C ASN A 239 -63.26 -17.75 -80.77
N VAL A 240 -62.80 -19.00 -81.05
CA VAL A 240 -63.16 -20.26 -80.30
C VAL A 240 -62.19 -21.49 -80.55
N VAL A 241 -62.07 -22.47 -79.59
CA VAL A 241 -61.74 -23.98 -79.68
C VAL A 241 -60.36 -24.66 -79.25
N PRO A 242 -60.28 -25.96 -78.73
CA PRO A 242 -59.10 -26.66 -78.03
C PRO A 242 -58.75 -28.22 -78.34
N ALA A 243 -57.85 -28.99 -77.59
CA ALA A 243 -57.49 -30.49 -77.72
C ALA A 243 -56.61 -31.25 -76.59
N ALA A 244 -56.49 -32.64 -76.49
CA ALA A 244 -55.58 -33.51 -75.57
C ALA A 244 -55.51 -35.12 -75.77
N MET A 245 -54.53 -35.95 -75.21
CA MET A 245 -54.42 -37.50 -75.00
C MET A 245 -52.95 -38.07 -74.64
N LEU A 246 -52.43 -39.34 -74.32
CA LEU A 246 -52.74 -40.75 -73.76
C LEU A 246 -51.44 -41.70 -73.50
N SER A 247 -51.46 -42.95 -72.88
CA SER A 247 -50.27 -43.92 -72.60
C SER A 247 -50.53 -45.46 -72.16
N SER A 248 -49.54 -46.42 -72.02
CA SER A 248 -49.66 -47.90 -71.54
C SER A 248 -48.36 -48.86 -71.30
N PRO A 249 -48.36 -50.04 -70.54
CA PRO A 249 -47.22 -51.04 -70.20
C PRO A 249 -47.45 -52.64 -70.11
N LEU A 250 -46.46 -53.59 -69.81
CA LEU A 250 -46.52 -54.99 -69.11
C LEU A 250 -45.28 -56.05 -69.13
N THR A 251 -45.38 -57.38 -68.70
CA THR A 251 -44.30 -58.35 -68.13
C THR A 251 -44.42 -59.96 -68.27
N ALA A 252 -43.45 -60.83 -67.77
CA ALA A 252 -43.42 -62.35 -67.38
C ALA A 252 -42.72 -63.49 -68.28
N GLU A 253 -42.35 -64.81 -67.99
CA GLU A 253 -41.85 -65.72 -66.84
C GLU A 253 -41.51 -67.27 -67.25
N GLY A 254 -40.90 -68.23 -66.45
CA GLY A 254 -40.68 -69.75 -66.74
C GLY A 254 -39.77 -70.72 -65.83
N MET A 255 -39.77 -72.12 -65.89
CA MET A 255 -38.90 -73.09 -65.04
C MET A 255 -38.39 -74.60 -65.43
N PRO A 256 -38.86 -75.84 -64.97
CA PRO A 256 -38.07 -77.10 -64.50
C PRO A 256 -38.39 -78.57 -65.11
N THR A 257 -38.02 -79.88 -64.77
CA THR A 257 -37.01 -80.86 -64.09
C THR A 257 -37.50 -82.41 -64.19
N THR A 258 -36.94 -83.66 -63.91
CA THR A 258 -35.65 -84.51 -63.73
C THR A 258 -35.89 -86.09 -63.45
N THR A 259 -34.86 -87.04 -63.48
CA THR A 259 -34.72 -88.50 -62.92
C THR A 259 -35.09 -89.82 -63.76
N THR A 260 -34.90 -91.18 -63.44
CA THR A 260 -33.83 -92.17 -62.92
C THR A 260 -34.29 -93.72 -62.85
N THR A 261 -33.45 -94.85 -62.97
CA THR A 261 -33.57 -96.32 -62.42
C THR A 261 -32.96 -97.56 -63.24
N ALA A 262 -32.65 -98.81 -62.67
CA ALA A 262 -32.15 -100.11 -63.33
C ALA A 262 -32.25 -101.53 -62.53
N SER A 263 -32.00 -102.77 -63.10
CA SER A 263 -31.98 -104.17 -62.43
C SER A 263 -31.45 -105.46 -63.25
N ALA A 264 -31.27 -106.72 -62.70
CA ALA A 264 -30.77 -108.03 -63.36
C ALA A 264 -30.90 -109.47 -62.62
N MET A 265 -30.71 -110.68 -63.27
CA MET A 265 -30.64 -112.14 -62.74
C MET A 265 -30.23 -113.25 -63.82
N GLY A 266 -30.03 -114.63 -63.72
CA GLY A 266 -29.88 -115.75 -62.69
C GLY A 266 -29.94 -117.30 -63.16
N THR A 267 -29.23 -118.28 -62.50
CA THR A 267 -29.33 -119.84 -62.34
C THR A 267 -29.21 -120.97 -63.43
N VAL A 268 -28.36 -122.04 -63.22
CA VAL A 268 -28.44 -123.43 -63.83
C VAL A 268 -27.94 -124.64 -62.96
N GLU A 269 -27.09 -124.47 -61.93
CA GLU A 269 -26.12 -125.51 -61.47
C GLU A 269 -26.60 -126.77 -60.69
N LEU A 270 -27.92 -127.00 -60.56
CA LEU A 270 -28.52 -127.79 -59.47
C LEU A 270 -28.19 -129.31 -59.39
N GLU A 271 -27.80 -129.95 -60.50
CA GLU A 271 -27.55 -131.41 -60.51
C GLU A 271 -26.06 -131.79 -60.41
N LEU A 272 -25.16 -130.97 -60.96
CA LEU A 272 -23.72 -131.09 -60.70
C LEU A 272 -23.46 -130.93 -59.18
N LEU A 273 -24.22 -130.02 -58.57
CA LEU A 273 -24.27 -129.76 -57.13
C LEU A 273 -24.56 -131.00 -56.26
N GLN A 274 -25.15 -132.09 -56.78
CA GLN A 274 -25.44 -133.28 -55.95
C GLN A 274 -24.24 -134.21 -55.77
N ARG A 275 -23.40 -134.38 -56.80
CA ARG A 275 -22.16 -135.16 -56.67
C ARG A 275 -21.02 -134.36 -56.07
N THR A 276 -20.95 -133.05 -56.36
CA THR A 276 -20.09 -132.18 -55.56
C THR A 276 -20.59 -132.08 -54.13
N ASN A 277 -21.90 -132.17 -53.81
CA ASN A 277 -22.35 -132.24 -52.42
C ASN A 277 -21.69 -133.38 -51.61
N ALA A 278 -21.35 -134.52 -52.22
CA ALA A 278 -20.69 -135.60 -51.50
C ALA A 278 -19.24 -135.26 -51.13
N SER A 279 -18.46 -134.66 -52.04
CA SER A 279 -17.10 -134.18 -51.73
C SER A 279 -17.15 -132.94 -50.84
N LEU A 280 -18.01 -131.97 -51.17
CA LEU A 280 -18.32 -130.80 -50.35
C LEU A 280 -18.86 -131.15 -48.97
N LEU A 281 -19.40 -132.36 -48.71
CA LEU A 281 -19.79 -132.81 -47.35
C LEU A 281 -18.63 -133.45 -46.58
N ALA A 282 -17.61 -133.98 -47.25
CA ALA A 282 -16.35 -134.36 -46.63
C ALA A 282 -15.50 -133.11 -46.38
N GLU A 283 -15.27 -132.30 -47.42
CA GLU A 283 -14.64 -130.99 -47.33
C GLU A 283 -15.38 -130.08 -46.34
N LYS A 284 -16.72 -130.13 -46.22
CA LYS A 284 -17.44 -129.38 -45.18
C LYS A 284 -17.14 -129.89 -43.77
N ARG A 285 -16.82 -131.17 -43.55
CA ARG A 285 -16.33 -131.63 -42.24
C ARG A 285 -14.96 -131.01 -41.98
N ASP A 286 -14.02 -131.18 -42.90
CA ASP A 286 -12.66 -130.60 -42.81
C ASP A 286 -12.70 -129.06 -42.67
N TRP A 287 -13.62 -128.39 -43.36
CA TRP A 287 -13.89 -126.96 -43.23
C TRP A 287 -14.56 -126.63 -41.91
N THR A 288 -15.52 -127.40 -41.38
CA THR A 288 -16.07 -127.15 -40.04
C THR A 288 -15.07 -127.44 -38.92
N GLU A 289 -14.11 -128.35 -39.13
CA GLU A 289 -13.00 -128.59 -38.20
C GLU A 289 -11.97 -127.45 -38.30
N ARG A 290 -11.62 -126.99 -39.50
CA ARG A 290 -10.84 -125.75 -39.70
C ARG A 290 -11.55 -124.52 -39.14
N GLU A 291 -12.85 -124.40 -39.31
CA GLU A 291 -13.67 -123.27 -38.87
C GLU A 291 -13.90 -123.34 -37.36
N ALA A 292 -13.96 -124.53 -36.75
CA ALA A 292 -13.90 -124.72 -35.30
C ALA A 292 -12.54 -124.30 -34.76
N LEU A 293 -11.42 -124.77 -35.35
CA LEU A 293 -10.07 -124.36 -34.97
C LEU A 293 -9.83 -122.85 -35.18
N LEU A 294 -10.37 -122.25 -36.25
CA LEU A 294 -10.32 -120.81 -36.49
C LEU A 294 -11.24 -120.05 -35.52
N ARG A 295 -12.39 -120.61 -35.11
CA ARG A 295 -13.23 -120.04 -34.03
C ARG A 295 -12.54 -120.16 -32.67
N GLU A 296 -11.82 -121.23 -32.38
CA GLU A 296 -11.00 -121.37 -31.17
C GLU A 296 -9.81 -120.41 -31.19
N GLN A 297 -9.14 -120.23 -32.33
CA GLN A 297 -8.08 -119.23 -32.49
C GLN A 297 -8.62 -117.80 -32.39
N LEU A 298 -9.78 -117.50 -32.97
CA LEU A 298 -10.48 -116.21 -32.80
C LEU A 298 -10.99 -116.00 -31.37
N ALA A 299 -11.36 -117.07 -30.66
CA ALA A 299 -11.71 -117.01 -29.24
C ALA A 299 -10.48 -116.86 -28.34
N ALA A 300 -9.33 -117.42 -28.71
CA ALA A 300 -8.06 -117.23 -28.04
C ALA A 300 -7.53 -115.80 -28.25
N LEU A 301 -7.55 -115.29 -29.49
CA LEU A 301 -7.29 -113.89 -29.82
C LEU A 301 -8.34 -112.95 -29.18
N GLY A 302 -9.58 -113.43 -29.00
CA GLY A 302 -10.64 -112.74 -28.26
C GLY A 302 -10.45 -112.69 -26.75
N ARG A 303 -9.64 -113.61 -26.20
CA ARG A 303 -9.19 -113.68 -24.80
C ARG A 303 -7.77 -113.13 -24.60
N ASP A 304 -7.13 -112.63 -25.65
CA ASP A 304 -5.88 -111.88 -25.54
C ASP A 304 -6.16 -110.63 -24.69
N PRO A 305 -5.52 -110.46 -23.52
CA PRO A 305 -5.77 -109.31 -22.65
C PRO A 305 -5.47 -107.97 -23.35
N VAL A 306 -4.62 -107.93 -24.37
CA VAL A 306 -4.39 -106.72 -25.17
C VAL A 306 -5.61 -106.40 -26.04
N SER A 307 -6.16 -107.40 -26.73
CA SER A 307 -7.32 -107.21 -27.63
C SER A 307 -8.64 -107.03 -26.87
N GLU A 308 -8.76 -107.59 -25.66
CA GLU A 308 -9.91 -107.36 -24.79
C GLU A 308 -9.82 -106.00 -24.09
N ASN A 309 -8.65 -105.60 -23.56
CA ASN A 309 -8.49 -104.27 -22.97
C ASN A 309 -8.64 -103.15 -24.02
N ALA A 310 -8.12 -103.33 -25.23
CA ALA A 310 -8.33 -102.38 -26.33
C ALA A 310 -9.83 -102.16 -26.62
N ARG A 311 -10.66 -103.21 -26.54
CA ARG A 311 -12.11 -103.13 -26.75
C ARG A 311 -12.90 -102.67 -25.52
N ARG A 312 -12.43 -102.99 -24.30
CA ARG A 312 -13.08 -102.56 -23.04
C ARG A 312 -12.81 -101.09 -22.71
N TYR A 313 -11.60 -100.58 -22.99
CA TYR A 313 -11.18 -99.23 -22.62
C TYR A 313 -11.12 -98.28 -23.83
N GLY A 314 -10.56 -98.71 -24.96
CA GLY A 314 -10.34 -97.87 -26.16
C GLY A 314 -11.58 -97.54 -27.00
N LEU A 315 -12.77 -97.99 -26.59
CA LEU A 315 -14.06 -97.69 -27.24
C LEU A 315 -15.18 -97.28 -26.27
N LYS A 316 -14.87 -97.12 -24.97
CA LYS A 316 -15.88 -96.81 -23.93
C LYS A 316 -15.46 -95.78 -22.88
N ALA A 317 -14.20 -95.33 -22.85
CA ALA A 317 -13.72 -94.37 -21.86
C ALA A 317 -12.78 -93.29 -22.42
N THR A 318 -12.32 -93.41 -23.67
CA THR A 318 -11.67 -92.30 -24.37
C THR A 318 -12.73 -91.31 -24.85
N ARG A 319 -12.72 -90.09 -24.30
CA ARG A 319 -13.35 -88.92 -24.95
C ARG A 319 -12.95 -88.86 -26.42
N SER A 320 -13.84 -88.45 -27.31
CA SER A 320 -13.51 -88.34 -28.74
C SER A 320 -12.35 -87.35 -28.93
N PHE A 321 -11.61 -87.45 -30.04
CA PHE A 321 -10.56 -86.47 -30.33
C PHE A 321 -11.13 -85.05 -30.46
N GLU A 322 -12.40 -84.92 -30.87
CA GLU A 322 -13.13 -83.66 -30.94
C GLU A 322 -13.43 -83.10 -29.54
N GLU A 323 -13.88 -83.94 -28.59
CA GLU A 323 -14.07 -83.57 -27.18
C GLU A 323 -12.75 -83.17 -26.49
N GLN A 324 -11.64 -83.83 -26.84
CA GLN A 324 -10.31 -83.49 -26.31
C GLN A 324 -9.77 -82.18 -26.90
N LEU A 325 -10.07 -81.88 -28.17
CA LEU A 325 -9.75 -80.59 -28.80
C LEU A 325 -10.62 -79.47 -28.21
N ALA A 326 -11.92 -79.68 -28.05
CA ALA A 326 -12.82 -78.70 -27.41
C ALA A 326 -12.38 -78.36 -25.97
N GLU A 327 -12.03 -79.38 -25.18
CA GLU A 327 -11.50 -79.18 -23.81
C GLU A 327 -10.11 -78.51 -23.81
N MET A 328 -9.29 -78.72 -24.84
CA MET A 328 -8.03 -77.99 -25.02
C MET A 328 -8.31 -76.51 -25.37
N ASP A 329 -9.22 -76.23 -26.28
CA ASP A 329 -9.58 -74.89 -26.73
C ASP A 329 -10.23 -74.07 -25.60
N GLU A 330 -11.13 -74.66 -24.81
CA GLU A 330 -11.65 -74.04 -23.57
C GLU A 330 -10.51 -73.69 -22.59
N ARG A 331 -9.53 -74.57 -22.41
CA ARG A 331 -8.36 -74.31 -21.54
C ARG A 331 -7.44 -73.24 -22.13
N CYS A 332 -7.28 -73.19 -23.45
CA CYS A 332 -6.51 -72.14 -24.13
C CYS A 332 -7.20 -70.77 -23.98
N LEU A 333 -8.51 -70.68 -24.18
CA LEU A 333 -9.31 -69.47 -23.95
C LEU A 333 -9.24 -69.06 -22.46
N GLY A 334 -9.41 -70.01 -21.53
CA GLY A 334 -9.32 -69.78 -20.08
C GLY A 334 -7.91 -69.46 -19.57
N LEU A 335 -6.86 -69.67 -20.38
CA LEU A 335 -5.50 -69.17 -20.13
C LEU A 335 -5.29 -67.79 -20.75
N GLN A 336 -5.83 -67.53 -21.95
CA GLN A 336 -5.78 -66.22 -22.60
C GLN A 336 -6.49 -65.13 -21.77
N THR A 337 -7.66 -65.44 -21.19
CA THR A 337 -8.35 -64.50 -20.28
C THR A 337 -7.50 -64.18 -19.05
N ARG A 338 -6.91 -65.19 -18.41
CA ARG A 338 -6.02 -65.03 -17.24
C ARG A 338 -4.74 -64.26 -17.56
N VAL A 339 -4.18 -64.41 -18.76
CA VAL A 339 -3.05 -63.61 -19.24
C VAL A 339 -3.47 -62.15 -19.41
N ALA A 340 -4.60 -61.88 -20.07
CA ALA A 340 -5.13 -60.53 -20.24
C ALA A 340 -5.57 -59.87 -18.91
N GLU A 341 -5.94 -60.66 -17.89
CA GLU A 341 -6.16 -60.19 -16.51
C GLU A 341 -4.83 -59.87 -15.80
N ALA A 342 -3.81 -60.72 -15.95
CA ALA A 342 -2.48 -60.49 -15.40
C ALA A 342 -1.77 -59.29 -16.03
N GLU A 343 -1.97 -59.04 -17.33
CA GLU A 343 -1.48 -57.86 -18.04
C GLU A 343 -2.14 -56.58 -17.49
N LYS A 344 -3.47 -56.54 -17.34
CA LYS A 344 -4.17 -55.40 -16.72
C LYS A 344 -3.72 -55.14 -15.28
N LEU A 345 -3.48 -56.19 -14.49
CA LEU A 345 -2.94 -56.07 -13.14
C LEU A 345 -1.51 -55.52 -13.16
N ARG A 346 -0.69 -55.90 -14.15
CA ARG A 346 0.66 -55.37 -14.33
C ARG A 346 0.64 -53.89 -14.72
N ASP A 347 -0.20 -53.49 -15.68
CA ASP A 347 -0.36 -52.09 -16.08
C ASP A 347 -0.81 -51.22 -14.88
N ALA A 348 -1.71 -51.74 -14.05
CA ALA A 348 -2.14 -51.08 -12.82
C ALA A 348 -1.01 -50.94 -11.78
N VAL A 349 -0.16 -51.97 -11.61
CA VAL A 349 1.03 -51.91 -10.74
C VAL A 349 2.04 -50.91 -11.29
N ASP A 350 2.35 -50.97 -12.59
CA ASP A 350 3.28 -50.05 -13.26
C ASP A 350 2.78 -48.60 -13.25
N GLN A 351 1.46 -48.35 -13.15
CA GLN A 351 0.91 -47.02 -12.90
C GLN A 351 1.04 -46.61 -11.44
N LEU A 352 0.62 -47.45 -10.49
CA LEU A 352 0.75 -47.18 -9.05
C LEU A 352 2.21 -46.93 -8.62
N THR A 353 3.19 -47.59 -9.26
CA THR A 353 4.61 -47.31 -9.02
C THR A 353 5.00 -45.89 -9.43
N LYS A 354 4.58 -45.43 -10.62
CA LYS A 354 4.81 -44.04 -11.07
C LYS A 354 4.08 -43.03 -10.19
N ASP A 355 2.88 -43.36 -9.73
CA ASP A 355 2.12 -42.50 -8.83
C ASP A 355 2.86 -42.35 -7.49
N VAL A 356 3.42 -43.44 -6.94
CA VAL A 356 4.26 -43.43 -5.73
C VAL A 356 5.58 -42.66 -5.93
N GLU A 357 6.24 -42.78 -7.09
CA GLU A 357 7.40 -41.96 -7.46
C GLU A 357 7.05 -40.46 -7.55
N SER A 358 5.86 -40.13 -8.08
CA SER A 358 5.37 -38.74 -8.14
C SER A 358 5.02 -38.18 -6.75
N LEU A 359 4.45 -38.99 -5.87
CA LEU A 359 4.07 -38.60 -4.52
C LEU A 359 5.29 -38.48 -3.59
N THR A 360 6.31 -39.34 -3.76
CA THR A 360 7.56 -39.23 -2.99
C THR A 360 8.38 -38.01 -3.40
N THR A 361 8.50 -37.73 -4.69
CA THR A 361 9.16 -36.48 -5.16
C THR A 361 8.42 -35.21 -4.72
N GLN A 362 7.08 -35.23 -4.70
CA GLN A 362 6.28 -34.13 -4.11
C GLN A 362 6.48 -34.02 -2.58
N LEU A 363 6.54 -35.14 -1.86
CA LEU A 363 6.78 -35.17 -0.41
C LEU A 363 8.13 -34.57 -0.03
N ASP A 364 9.19 -34.89 -0.78
CA ASP A 364 10.53 -34.36 -0.55
C ASP A 364 10.66 -32.89 -0.97
N ALA A 365 9.97 -32.45 -2.03
CA ALA A 365 9.83 -31.03 -2.34
C ALA A 365 9.12 -30.26 -1.21
N ALA A 366 8.05 -30.82 -0.64
CA ALA A 366 7.33 -30.22 0.49
C ALA A 366 8.18 -30.17 1.78
N ARG A 367 8.98 -31.22 2.06
CA ARG A 367 9.95 -31.23 3.17
C ARG A 367 11.01 -30.14 3.02
N ASN A 368 11.57 -29.98 1.83
CA ASN A 368 12.57 -28.94 1.56
C ASN A 368 11.96 -27.54 1.67
N ALA A 369 10.73 -27.33 1.20
CA ALA A 369 10.00 -26.07 1.36
C ALA A 369 9.73 -25.75 2.84
N LEU A 370 9.35 -26.76 3.65
CA LEU A 370 9.14 -26.61 5.09
C LEU A 370 10.46 -26.25 5.82
N ALA A 371 11.58 -26.88 5.45
CA ALA A 371 12.90 -26.58 6.03
C ALA A 371 13.32 -25.12 5.75
N MET A 372 13.20 -24.64 4.51
CA MET A 372 13.47 -23.23 4.18
C MET A 372 12.51 -22.27 4.91
N GLN A 373 11.24 -22.66 5.11
CA GLN A 373 10.32 -21.86 5.92
C GLN A 373 10.75 -21.82 7.39
N GLN A 374 11.23 -22.92 7.96
CA GLN A 374 11.75 -22.96 9.34
C GLN A 374 12.97 -22.03 9.49
N GLU A 375 13.96 -22.15 8.60
CA GLU A 375 15.15 -21.27 8.55
C GLU A 375 14.75 -19.78 8.44
N SER A 376 13.79 -19.44 7.56
CA SER A 376 13.28 -18.06 7.44
C SER A 376 12.53 -17.56 8.68
N ASN A 377 11.84 -18.44 9.42
CA ASN A 377 11.19 -18.08 10.67
C ASN A 377 12.20 -17.90 11.81
N GLU A 378 13.31 -18.65 11.78
CA GLU A 378 14.41 -18.48 12.74
C GLU A 378 15.12 -17.14 12.51
N THR A 379 15.44 -16.76 11.27
CA THR A 379 16.02 -15.43 10.99
C THR A 379 15.08 -14.28 11.38
N LEU A 380 13.78 -14.38 11.06
CA LEU A 380 12.78 -13.40 11.50
C LEU A 380 12.66 -13.30 13.02
N GLN A 381 12.82 -14.42 13.76
CA GLN A 381 12.87 -14.38 15.22
C GLN A 381 14.14 -13.71 15.76
N GLU A 382 15.28 -13.80 15.07
CA GLU A 382 16.49 -13.05 15.45
C GLU A 382 16.34 -11.55 15.13
N GLU A 383 15.80 -11.20 13.96
CA GLU A 383 15.46 -9.81 13.62
C GLU A 383 14.51 -9.19 14.66
N MET A 384 13.44 -9.89 15.05
CA MET A 384 12.54 -9.42 16.11
C MET A 384 13.23 -9.24 17.47
N LYS A 385 14.18 -10.11 17.85
CA LYS A 385 14.97 -9.95 19.09
C LYS A 385 15.87 -8.71 19.03
N THR A 386 16.51 -8.45 17.89
CA THR A 386 17.35 -7.25 17.73
C THR A 386 16.52 -5.96 17.70
N MET A 387 15.35 -5.96 17.07
CA MET A 387 14.41 -4.82 17.16
C MET A 387 13.93 -4.59 18.59
N ALA A 388 13.56 -5.64 19.34
CA ALA A 388 13.13 -5.50 20.73
C ALA A 388 14.22 -4.88 21.61
N ALA A 389 15.48 -5.31 21.47
CA ALA A 389 16.61 -4.72 22.18
C ALA A 389 16.85 -3.25 21.79
N ALA A 390 16.73 -2.91 20.50
CA ALA A 390 16.87 -1.53 20.01
C ALA A 390 15.73 -0.60 20.47
N ILE A 391 14.51 -1.14 20.64
CA ILE A 391 13.37 -0.41 21.24
C ILE A 391 13.65 -0.14 22.72
N GLN A 392 14.02 -1.17 23.49
CA GLN A 392 14.34 -1.02 24.92
C GLN A 392 15.47 0.01 25.14
N GLN A 393 16.54 -0.05 24.35
CA GLN A 393 17.64 0.93 24.41
C GLN A 393 17.17 2.36 24.12
N ARG A 394 16.19 2.53 23.21
CA ARG A 394 15.58 3.84 22.96
C ARG A 394 14.72 4.31 24.13
N GLU A 395 13.92 3.42 24.73
CA GLU A 395 13.10 3.73 25.90
C GLU A 395 13.97 4.18 27.09
N GLU A 396 15.04 3.43 27.39
CA GLU A 396 16.04 3.78 28.41
C GLU A 396 16.70 5.15 28.12
N SER A 397 17.08 5.42 26.85
CA SER A 397 17.66 6.71 26.47
C SER A 397 16.67 7.88 26.57
N HIS A 398 15.39 7.64 26.30
CA HIS A 398 14.32 8.63 26.35
C HIS A 398 13.94 8.98 27.79
N ASP A 399 13.91 8.01 28.68
CA ASP A 399 13.68 8.25 30.11
C ASP A 399 14.88 8.94 30.77
N ALA A 400 16.11 8.66 30.35
CA ALA A 400 17.29 9.45 30.72
C ALA A 400 17.16 10.92 30.24
N VAL A 401 16.71 11.16 29.00
CA VAL A 401 16.45 12.53 28.51
C VAL A 401 15.37 13.23 29.32
N LYS A 402 14.25 12.57 29.67
CA LYS A 402 13.21 13.14 30.56
C LYS A 402 13.77 13.57 31.91
N LEU A 403 14.62 12.77 32.54
CA LEU A 403 15.26 13.13 33.81
C LEU A 403 16.12 14.39 33.65
N THR A 404 16.96 14.46 32.62
CA THR A 404 17.76 15.68 32.37
C THR A 404 16.90 16.90 32.03
N LEU A 405 15.73 16.73 31.41
CA LEU A 405 14.78 17.81 31.15
C LEU A 405 14.19 18.35 32.47
N ALA A 406 13.72 17.46 33.36
CA ALA A 406 13.23 17.85 34.68
C ALA A 406 14.30 18.59 35.51
N GLU A 407 15.56 18.12 35.49
CA GLU A 407 16.69 18.83 36.10
C GLU A 407 16.89 20.24 35.52
N LYS A 408 16.69 20.44 34.20
CA LYS A 408 16.74 21.79 33.59
C LYS A 408 15.55 22.64 33.99
N GLU A 409 14.35 22.07 34.09
CA GLU A 409 13.14 22.80 34.52
C GLU A 409 13.25 23.26 35.98
N GLU A 410 13.80 22.43 36.88
CA GLU A 410 14.12 22.85 38.26
C GLU A 410 15.19 23.94 38.31
N LEU A 411 16.27 23.83 37.52
CA LEU A 411 17.31 24.87 37.43
C LEU A 411 16.77 26.19 36.88
N ILE A 412 15.94 26.16 35.83
CA ILE A 412 15.27 27.35 35.28
C ILE A 412 14.34 27.98 36.32
N SER A 413 13.60 27.16 37.07
CA SER A 413 12.72 27.63 38.14
C SER A 413 13.52 28.31 39.26
N SER A 414 14.66 27.73 39.65
CA SER A 414 15.58 28.29 40.65
C SER A 414 16.18 29.63 40.20
N ILE A 415 16.67 29.70 38.96
CA ILE A 415 17.21 30.93 38.35
C ILE A 415 16.12 32.01 38.25
N SER A 416 14.89 31.65 37.86
CA SER A 416 13.76 32.59 37.79
C SER A 416 13.40 33.16 39.17
N GLY A 417 13.46 32.33 40.21
CA GLY A 417 13.31 32.77 41.60
C GLY A 417 14.42 33.75 42.02
N ALA A 418 15.68 33.46 41.67
CA ALA A 418 16.82 34.32 41.96
C ALA A 418 16.74 35.68 41.24
N ILE A 419 16.34 35.70 39.97
CA ILE A 419 16.05 36.92 39.21
C ILE A 419 14.97 37.73 39.93
N SER A 420 13.86 37.11 40.32
CA SER A 420 12.78 37.83 41.01
C SER A 420 13.12 38.28 42.44
N THR A 421 14.17 37.76 43.07
CA THR A 421 14.75 38.38 44.27
C THR A 421 15.62 39.59 43.96
N LEU A 422 16.45 39.52 42.91
CA LEU A 422 17.32 40.62 42.48
C LEU A 422 16.50 41.82 41.95
N GLU A 423 15.43 41.59 41.19
CA GLU A 423 14.48 42.64 40.77
C GLU A 423 13.97 43.43 41.98
N LYS A 424 13.51 42.73 43.02
CA LYS A 424 13.02 43.33 44.29
C LYS A 424 14.13 43.94 45.16
N GLU A 425 15.40 43.75 44.83
CA GLU A 425 16.51 44.45 45.47
C GLU A 425 16.91 45.70 44.67
N VAL A 426 16.86 45.64 43.35
CA VAL A 426 17.00 46.80 42.45
C VAL A 426 15.89 47.81 42.74
N GLU A 427 14.62 47.40 42.78
CA GLU A 427 13.47 48.28 43.12
C GLU A 427 13.71 49.05 44.43
N LYS A 428 14.16 48.37 45.50
CA LYS A 428 14.46 49.00 46.80
C LYS A 428 15.66 49.92 46.77
N MET A 429 16.65 49.65 45.91
CA MET A 429 17.80 50.54 45.73
C MET A 429 17.38 51.80 44.95
N ASP A 430 16.53 51.65 43.95
CA ASP A 430 15.89 52.72 43.20
C ASP A 430 15.03 53.62 44.10
N GLU A 431 14.21 53.05 44.99
CA GLU A 431 13.45 53.77 46.03
C GLU A 431 14.37 54.57 46.97
N ARG A 432 15.47 53.96 47.44
CA ARG A 432 16.46 54.64 48.30
C ARG A 432 17.18 55.78 47.58
N LEU A 433 17.51 55.61 46.30
CA LEU A 433 18.12 56.66 45.49
C LEU A 433 17.15 57.83 45.28
N ARG A 434 15.88 57.58 44.98
CA ARG A 434 14.84 58.62 44.91
C ARG A 434 14.68 59.37 46.23
N ALA A 435 14.61 58.66 47.36
CA ALA A 435 14.54 59.28 48.68
C ALA A 435 15.76 60.15 49.00
N SER A 436 16.98 59.69 48.69
CA SER A 436 18.21 60.47 48.90
C SER A 436 18.31 61.69 47.96
N ASP A 437 17.81 61.56 46.73
CA ASP A 437 17.68 62.68 45.78
C ASP A 437 16.66 63.73 46.27
N GLU A 438 15.54 63.30 46.84
CA GLU A 438 14.55 64.18 47.48
C GLU A 438 15.10 64.89 48.72
N GLU A 439 15.79 64.18 49.63
CA GLU A 439 16.50 64.76 50.77
C GLU A 439 17.54 65.81 50.31
N ARG A 440 18.34 65.48 49.29
CA ARG A 440 19.32 66.40 48.70
C ARG A 440 18.64 67.65 48.12
N MET A 441 17.49 67.50 47.45
CA MET A 441 16.71 68.63 46.92
C MET A 441 16.11 69.50 48.03
N GLN A 442 15.63 68.91 49.13
CA GLN A 442 15.17 69.66 50.30
C GLN A 442 16.32 70.46 50.94
N LEU A 443 17.49 69.84 51.12
CA LEU A 443 18.69 70.50 51.61
C LEU A 443 19.16 71.65 50.69
N TYR A 444 19.06 71.50 49.36
CA TYR A 444 19.34 72.63 48.45
C TYR A 444 18.34 73.78 48.63
N GLN A 445 17.04 73.48 48.73
CA GLN A 445 16.02 74.53 48.96
C GLN A 445 16.22 75.25 50.30
N ASP A 446 16.56 74.54 51.37
CA ASP A 446 16.79 75.15 52.68
C ASP A 446 18.10 75.94 52.73
N ASN A 447 19.15 75.50 52.02
CA ASN A 447 20.35 76.32 51.83
C ASN A 447 20.06 77.62 51.05
N VAL A 448 19.21 77.58 50.02
CA VAL A 448 18.76 78.80 49.30
C VAL A 448 18.01 79.74 50.26
N LYS A 449 17.02 79.23 51.02
CA LYS A 449 16.29 80.02 52.03
C LYS A 449 17.24 80.61 53.09
N LEU A 450 18.27 79.88 53.50
CA LEU A 450 19.27 80.39 54.45
C LEU A 450 20.12 81.51 53.84
N ILE A 451 20.52 81.39 52.58
CA ILE A 451 21.22 82.46 51.84
C ILE A 451 20.32 83.70 51.73
N GLU A 452 19.05 83.55 51.35
CA GLU A 452 18.07 84.64 51.30
C GLU A 452 17.87 85.34 52.66
N ASN A 453 17.74 84.58 53.74
CA ASN A 453 17.64 85.14 55.09
C ASN A 453 18.94 85.87 55.50
N VAL A 454 20.11 85.35 55.14
CA VAL A 454 21.39 86.01 55.40
C VAL A 454 21.57 87.29 54.57
N THR A 455 21.12 87.33 53.31
CA THR A 455 21.15 88.56 52.51
C THR A 455 20.20 89.62 53.06
N ALA A 456 18.97 89.24 53.46
CA ALA A 456 18.03 90.14 54.12
C ALA A 456 18.60 90.69 55.44
N LEU A 457 19.23 89.86 56.27
CA LEU A 457 19.92 90.31 57.49
C LEU A 457 21.11 91.24 57.19
N MET A 458 21.87 91.01 56.11
CA MET A 458 22.91 91.94 55.68
C MET A 458 22.34 93.29 55.22
N GLU A 459 21.18 93.32 54.58
CA GLU A 459 20.51 94.57 54.21
C GLU A 459 19.97 95.32 55.43
N ASP A 460 19.33 94.63 56.38
CA ASP A 460 18.91 95.25 57.64
C ASP A 460 20.10 95.73 58.48
N VAL A 461 21.24 95.03 58.49
CA VAL A 461 22.48 95.52 59.12
C VAL A 461 23.00 96.78 58.41
N LYS A 462 23.11 96.79 57.07
CA LYS A 462 23.50 97.98 56.29
C LYS A 462 22.57 99.17 56.58
N LYS A 463 21.26 98.93 56.69
CA LYS A 463 20.24 99.91 57.03
C LYS A 463 20.39 100.42 58.47
N LYS A 464 20.61 99.54 59.45
CA LYS A 464 20.88 99.93 60.85
C LYS A 464 22.22 100.65 61.02
N GLU A 465 23.21 100.36 60.19
CA GLU A 465 24.44 101.16 60.10
C GLU A 465 24.21 102.53 59.48
N ALA A 466 23.39 102.64 58.43
CA ALA A 466 23.01 103.92 57.84
C ALA A 466 22.21 104.78 58.83
N GLU A 467 21.24 104.18 59.54
CA GLU A 467 20.51 104.81 60.65
C GLU A 467 21.48 105.27 61.77
N ARG A 468 22.45 104.44 62.16
CA ARG A 468 23.50 104.82 63.13
C ARG A 468 24.36 105.97 62.63
N LYS A 469 24.86 105.92 61.38
CA LYS A 469 25.67 106.98 60.77
C LYS A 469 24.88 108.30 60.68
N ALA A 470 23.60 108.24 60.33
CA ALA A 470 22.70 109.40 60.33
C ALA A 470 22.46 109.95 61.75
N ALA A 471 22.20 109.09 62.74
CA ALA A 471 22.03 109.50 64.14
C ALA A 471 23.33 110.08 64.74
N GLN A 472 24.49 109.55 64.35
CA GLN A 472 25.80 110.03 64.78
C GLN A 472 26.16 111.38 64.12
N ALA A 473 25.78 111.59 62.86
CA ALA A 473 25.86 112.88 62.19
C ALA A 473 24.89 113.91 62.81
N ALA A 474 23.66 113.51 63.16
CA ALA A 474 22.71 114.35 63.88
C ALA A 474 23.20 114.72 65.29
N LEU A 475 23.89 113.81 66.00
CA LEU A 475 24.57 114.12 67.25
C LEU A 475 25.74 115.10 67.06
N ALA A 476 26.52 114.97 65.99
CA ALA A 476 27.58 115.92 65.66
C ALA A 476 27.01 117.33 65.35
N GLN A 477 25.90 117.42 64.60
CA GLN A 477 25.18 118.67 64.40
C GLN A 477 24.58 119.22 65.70
N GLY A 478 24.04 118.35 66.57
CA GLY A 478 23.53 118.73 67.89
C GLY A 478 24.61 119.31 68.80
N LEU A 479 25.81 118.72 68.80
CA LEU A 479 26.97 119.23 69.53
C LEU A 479 27.51 120.54 68.94
N ALA A 480 27.52 120.69 67.61
CA ALA A 480 27.81 121.98 66.96
C ALA A 480 26.76 123.07 67.27
N SER A 481 25.52 122.66 67.54
CA SER A 481 24.41 123.57 67.92
C SER A 481 24.34 123.86 69.42
N ALA A 482 25.07 123.13 70.26
CA ALA A 482 25.01 123.23 71.73
C ALA A 482 25.75 124.43 72.34
N SER A 483 25.90 125.52 71.57
CA SER A 483 26.61 126.75 71.96
C SER A 483 25.67 127.96 72.20
N SER A 484 24.35 127.76 72.32
CA SER A 484 23.40 128.82 72.66
C SER A 484 22.05 128.31 73.25
N SER A 485 21.67 128.83 74.43
CA SER A 485 20.37 128.68 75.15
C SER A 485 19.92 127.23 75.49
N SER A 486 19.53 126.80 76.70
CA SER A 486 18.92 127.35 77.92
C SER A 486 17.38 127.21 78.06
N TYR A 487 16.97 126.71 79.24
CA TYR A 487 15.63 126.71 79.88
C TYR A 487 14.48 125.74 79.46
N ARG A 488 14.46 124.56 80.12
CA ARG A 488 13.49 124.10 81.17
C ARG A 488 12.02 123.71 80.83
N TRP A 489 11.49 122.83 81.72
CA TRP A 489 10.11 122.29 81.89
C TRP A 489 9.72 121.11 80.98
N ARG A 490 8.82 120.16 81.34
CA ARG A 490 8.46 119.39 82.58
C ARG A 490 6.98 118.92 82.47
N GLY A 491 6.74 117.60 82.51
CA GLY A 491 5.41 116.96 82.56
C GLY A 491 5.36 115.79 81.56
N ARG A 492 5.17 114.50 81.87
CA ARG A 492 4.47 113.70 82.93
C ARG A 492 3.09 113.21 82.49
N SER A 493 3.04 111.92 82.11
CA SER A 493 1.94 110.91 82.19
C SER A 493 1.87 110.09 80.89
N ALA A 494 1.45 108.82 80.87
CA ALA A 494 1.41 107.76 81.90
C ALA A 494 1.25 106.39 81.19
N GLY A 495 1.67 105.29 81.83
CA GLY A 495 1.48 103.94 81.28
C GLY A 495 2.43 102.91 81.88
N SER A 496 1.97 102.12 82.85
CA SER A 496 2.75 101.08 83.52
C SER A 496 2.17 99.68 83.27
N GLY A 497 3.00 98.74 82.83
CA GLY A 497 2.62 97.36 82.55
C GLY A 497 3.80 96.40 82.64
N THR A 498 4.14 95.99 83.87
CA THR A 498 5.14 94.95 84.22
C THR A 498 4.48 93.58 84.40
N PRO A 499 5.23 92.45 84.43
CA PRO A 499 6.49 92.09 83.76
C PRO A 499 6.36 90.71 83.05
N GLY A 500 7.46 90.02 82.73
CA GLY A 500 7.48 88.61 82.27
C GLY A 500 7.27 87.57 83.40
N PRO A 501 7.53 86.25 83.21
CA PRO A 501 8.50 85.68 82.24
C PRO A 501 8.08 84.39 81.48
N LYS A 502 9.06 83.88 80.72
CA LYS A 502 9.19 82.57 80.03
C LYS A 502 8.33 81.39 80.51
N SER A 503 7.77 80.65 79.55
CA SER A 503 7.70 79.18 79.56
C SER A 503 8.04 78.64 78.16
N ILE A 504 8.65 77.45 78.08
CA ILE A 504 9.06 76.80 76.81
C ILE A 504 8.47 75.39 76.78
N THR A 505 7.43 75.18 75.98
CA THR A 505 6.91 73.86 75.58
C THR A 505 6.13 74.00 74.27
N GLY A 506 6.59 73.37 73.18
CA GLY A 506 5.94 73.43 71.88
C GLY A 506 6.37 72.28 70.96
N SER A 507 5.50 71.27 70.83
CA SER A 507 5.50 70.21 69.81
C SER A 507 6.85 69.68 69.30
N LEU A 508 7.39 68.65 69.97
CA LEU A 508 8.09 67.57 69.26
C LEU A 508 7.04 66.61 68.70
N GLY A 509 6.81 66.65 67.39
CA GLY A 509 6.03 65.62 66.71
C GLY A 509 6.87 64.36 66.55
N LYS A 510 6.45 63.23 67.15
CA LYS A 510 6.98 61.90 66.81
C LYS A 510 6.13 61.28 65.69
N ALA A 511 6.79 60.55 64.81
CA ALA A 511 6.17 59.79 63.74
C ALA A 511 5.25 58.67 64.29
N PRO A 512 4.24 58.23 63.52
CA PRO A 512 3.52 56.99 63.77
C PRO A 512 4.38 55.75 63.46
N ASN A 513 3.89 54.59 63.89
CA ASN A 513 4.28 53.28 63.36
C ASN A 513 3.48 52.96 62.08
#